data_AF-A0A7J8PB83-F1
#
_entry.id   AF-A0A7J8PB83-F1
#
_cell.length_a   1.000
_cell.length_b   1.000
_cell.length_c   1.000
_cell.angle_alpha   90.00
_cell.angle_beta   90.00
_cell.angle_gamma   90.00
#
_symmetry.space_group_name_H-M   'P 1'
#
loop_
_entity.id
_entity.type
_entity.pdbx_description
1 polymer ?
#
loop_
_entity_poly.entity_id
_entity_poly.type
_entity_poly.pdbx_seq_one_letter_code
_entity_poly.pdbx_strand_id
1 'polypeptide(L)'
;MADRCFQNVLIQTDSIEAIKDIMEDDTGISNSTIIRRIHQTLKKLEQWKIQHVPKGNNLIADSLAKIVCIRSLGLRLFVDRPLRI
;
A
#
# COMPACT_ATOMS: atom_id res chain seq x y z
N MET A 1 -7.41 -24.33 -2.57
CA MET A 1 -7.63 -23.04 -1.89
C MET A 1 -8.61 -22.28 -2.75
N ALA A 2 -9.77 -21.87 -2.22
CA ALA A 2 -10.74 -21.14 -3.02
C ALA A 2 -10.12 -19.80 -3.42
N ASP A 3 -9.86 -19.61 -4.72
CA ASP A 3 -9.51 -18.31 -5.28
C ASP A 3 -10.69 -17.37 -4.99
N ARG A 4 -10.54 -16.57 -3.95
CA ARG A 4 -11.46 -15.47 -3.65
C ARG A 4 -11.18 -14.36 -4.66
N CYS A 5 -11.60 -14.59 -5.90
CA CYS A 5 -11.67 -13.56 -6.91
C CYS A 5 -12.78 -12.60 -6.52
N PHE A 6 -12.41 -11.50 -5.85
CA PHE A 6 -13.31 -10.38 -5.64
C PHE A 6 -13.50 -9.68 -6.98
N GLN A 7 -14.70 -9.79 -7.56
CA GLN A 7 -15.04 -9.11 -8.80
C GLN A 7 -15.08 -7.59 -8.62
N ASN A 8 -15.59 -7.14 -7.47
CA ASN A 8 -15.79 -5.72 -7.16
C ASN A 8 -14.98 -5.33 -5.92
N VAL A 9 -14.03 -4.41 -6.08
CA VAL A 9 -13.12 -3.99 -4.99
C VAL A 9 -13.29 -2.51 -4.68
N LEU A 10 -13.60 -2.19 -3.43
CA LEU A 10 -13.54 -0.82 -2.91
C LEU A 10 -12.24 -0.63 -2.12
N ILE A 11 -11.39 0.27 -2.59
CA ILE A 11 -10.12 0.64 -1.97
C ILE A 11 -10.35 1.93 -1.17
N GLN A 12 -10.01 1.89 0.12
CA GLN A 12 -10.12 3.03 1.01
C GLN A 12 -8.73 3.42 1.53
N THR A 13 -8.42 4.70 1.50
CA THR A 13 -7.14 5.25 1.96
C THR A 13 -7.34 6.61 2.60
N ASP A 14 -6.50 6.95 3.57
CA ASP A 14 -6.43 8.29 4.18
C ASP A 14 -5.39 9.19 3.48
N SER A 15 -4.71 8.69 2.44
CA SER A 15 -3.80 9.48 1.61
C SER A 15 -4.49 9.99 0.35
N ILE A 16 -4.71 11.32 0.30
CA ILE A 16 -5.22 12.01 -0.89
C ILE A 16 -4.20 11.95 -2.04
N GLU A 17 -2.90 12.03 -1.72
CA GLU A 17 -1.82 11.93 -2.71
C GLU A 17 -1.84 10.58 -3.42
N ALA A 18 -1.99 9.48 -2.66
CA ALA A 18 -2.09 8.15 -3.25
C ALA A 18 -3.28 8.00 -4.20
N ILE A 19 -4.42 8.65 -3.89
CA ILE A 19 -5.58 8.66 -4.80
C ILE A 19 -5.24 9.38 -6.10
N LYS A 20 -4.60 10.55 -6.00
CA LYS A 20 -4.18 11.31 -7.19
C LYS A 20 -3.21 10.52 -8.04
N ASP A 21 -2.15 9.98 -7.46
CA ASP A 21 -1.13 9.22 -8.19
C ASP A 21 -1.72 7.98 -8.90
N ILE A 22 -2.69 7.31 -8.26
CA ILE A 22 -3.35 6.13 -8.86
C ILE A 22 -4.34 6.54 -9.95
N MET A 23 -5.03 7.68 -9.82
CA MET A 23 -6.05 8.13 -10.77
C MET A 23 -5.46 8.88 -11.97
N GLU A 24 -4.40 9.67 -11.79
CA GLU A 24 -3.78 10.47 -12.85
C GLU A 24 -3.09 9.61 -13.92
N ASP A 25 -2.71 8.39 -13.55
CA ASP A 25 -1.80 7.56 -14.35
C ASP A 25 -2.46 6.27 -14.83
N ASP A 26 -3.79 6.32 -15.02
CA ASP A 26 -4.60 5.20 -15.55
C ASP A 26 -4.17 4.78 -16.99
N THR A 27 -3.33 5.60 -17.63
CA THR A 27 -2.69 5.28 -18.92
C THR A 27 -1.51 4.30 -18.80
N GLY A 28 -0.99 4.07 -17.59
CA GLY A 28 0.10 3.14 -17.30
C GLY A 28 1.50 3.65 -17.68
N ILE A 29 1.68 4.96 -17.84
CA ILE A 29 2.94 5.62 -18.23
C ILE A 29 3.64 6.23 -17.01
N SER A 30 3.40 5.66 -15.82
CA SER A 30 4.09 6.09 -14.61
C SER A 30 5.58 5.88 -14.66
N ASN A 31 6.35 6.93 -14.36
CA ASN A 31 7.75 6.80 -13.99
C ASN A 31 7.93 6.07 -12.64
N SER A 32 6.87 5.94 -11.84
CA SER A 32 6.90 5.17 -10.60
C SER A 32 6.65 3.68 -10.87
N THR A 33 7.65 2.85 -10.57
CA THR A 33 7.51 1.38 -10.66
C THR A 33 6.41 0.85 -9.73
N ILE A 34 6.16 1.54 -8.61
CA ILE A 34 5.10 1.16 -7.66
C ILE A 34 3.73 1.41 -8.27
N ILE A 35 3.48 2.62 -8.80
CA ILE A 35 2.20 2.98 -9.43
C ILE A 35 1.90 2.05 -10.61
N ARG A 36 2.89 1.78 -11.47
CA ARG A 36 2.75 0.82 -12.58
C ARG A 36 2.33 -0.57 -12.10
N ARG A 37 2.90 -1.08 -10.99
CA ARG A 37 2.50 -2.38 -10.41
C ARG A 37 1.09 -2.35 -9.83
N ILE A 38 0.68 -1.23 -9.23
CA ILE A 38 -0.69 -1.03 -8.76
C ILE A 38 -1.64 -1.14 -9.94
N HIS A 39 -1.44 -0.39 -11.03
CA HIS A 39 -2.31 -0.49 -12.22
C HIS A 39 -2.33 -1.88 -12.84
N GLN A 40 -1.19 -2.57 -12.95
CA GLN A 40 -1.15 -3.95 -13.42
C GLN A 40 -1.98 -4.91 -12.55
N THR A 41 -2.08 -4.63 -11.26
CA THR A 41 -2.90 -5.41 -10.32
C THR A 41 -4.37 -5.05 -10.49
N LEU A 42 -4.70 -3.76 -10.59
CA LEU A 42 -6.07 -3.27 -10.78
C LEU A 42 -6.67 -3.72 -12.11
N LYS A 43 -5.86 -3.84 -13.18
CA LYS A 43 -6.28 -4.39 -14.49
C LYS A 43 -6.80 -5.83 -14.42
N LYS A 44 -6.53 -6.57 -13.34
CA LYS A 44 -7.03 -7.93 -13.13
C LYS A 44 -8.40 -7.96 -12.43
N LEU A 45 -8.87 -6.82 -11.94
CA LEU A 45 -10.15 -6.69 -11.26
C LEU A 45 -11.21 -6.29 -12.29
N GLU A 46 -12.39 -6.92 -12.24
CA GLU A 46 -13.49 -6.56 -13.13
C GLU A 46 -13.98 -5.14 -12.84
N GLN A 47 -14.15 -4.79 -11.57
CA GLN A 47 -14.49 -3.44 -11.13
C GLN A 47 -13.72 -3.07 -9.87
N TRP A 48 -13.24 -1.83 -9.84
CA TRP A 48 -12.64 -1.26 -8.66
C TRP A 48 -12.94 0.23 -8.54
N LYS A 49 -12.93 0.71 -7.30
CA LYS A 49 -13.02 2.15 -6.98
C LYS A 49 -12.05 2.45 -5.86
N ILE A 50 -11.44 3.63 -5.90
CA ILE A 50 -10.66 4.17 -4.79
C ILE A 50 -11.36 5.40 -4.21
N GLN A 51 -11.34 5.54 -2.88
CA GLN A 51 -11.90 6.72 -2.20
C GLN A 51 -11.11 7.09 -0.95
N HIS A 52 -11.19 8.37 -0.61
CA HIS A 52 -10.63 8.90 0.62
C HIS A 52 -11.53 8.54 1.81
N VAL A 53 -10.91 8.17 2.93
CA VAL A 53 -11.54 8.09 4.25
C VAL A 53 -10.69 8.84 5.28
N PRO A 54 -11.27 9.51 6.28
CA PRO A 54 -10.48 10.12 7.35
C PRO A 54 -9.61 9.08 8.05
N LYS A 55 -8.42 9.48 8.52
CA LYS A 55 -7.50 8.60 9.25
C LYS A 55 -8.15 7.85 10.41
N GLY A 56 -9.07 8.50 11.14
CA GLY A 56 -9.84 7.90 12.24
C GLY A 56 -10.71 6.70 11.82
N ASN A 57 -10.98 6.55 10.52
CA ASN A 57 -11.75 5.45 9.94
C ASN A 57 -10.85 4.37 9.31
N ASN A 58 -9.54 4.60 9.23
CA ASN A 58 -8.55 3.68 8.63
C ASN A 58 -7.62 3.03 9.69
N LEU A 59 -8.11 2.87 10.92
CA LEU A 59 -7.30 2.48 12.09
C LEU A 59 -6.63 1.12 11.94
N ILE A 60 -7.28 0.18 11.25
CA ILE A 60 -6.73 -1.16 11.04
C ILE A 60 -5.48 -1.08 10.14
N ALA A 61 -5.57 -0.38 9.01
CA ALA A 61 -4.44 -0.22 8.10
C ALA A 61 -3.31 0.59 8.75
N ASP A 62 -3.64 1.68 9.46
CA ASP A 62 -2.66 2.49 10.21
C ASP A 62 -1.93 1.66 11.27
N SER A 63 -2.65 0.83 12.03
CA SER A 63 -2.06 -0.05 13.04
C SER A 63 -1.14 -1.10 12.40
N LEU A 64 -1.57 -1.73 11.31
CA LEU A 64 -0.74 -2.72 10.59
C LEU A 64 0.53 -2.09 10.02
N ALA A 65 0.42 -0.90 9.41
CA ALA A 65 1.57 -0.17 8.88
C ALA A 65 2.57 0.19 10.00
N LYS A 66 2.08 0.66 11.15
CA LYS A 66 2.90 0.97 12.33
C LYS A 66 3.62 -0.26 12.87
N ILE A 67 2.93 -1.41 12.99
CA ILE A 67 3.53 -2.66 13.46
C ILE A 67 4.70 -3.08 12.55
N VAL A 68 4.50 -3.03 11.23
CA VAL A 68 5.56 -3.38 10.27
C VAL A 68 6.73 -2.39 10.36
N CYS A 69 6.43 -1.10 10.47
CA CYS A 69 7.45 -0.06 10.63
C CYS A 69 8.30 -0.28 11.90
N ILE A 70 7.65 -0.49 13.05
CA ILE A 70 8.32 -0.77 14.33
C ILE A 70 9.18 -2.03 14.24
N ARG A 71 8.66 -3.12 13.66
CA ARG A 71 9.43 -4.37 13.48
C ARG A 71 10.65 -4.16 12.58
N SER A 72 10.51 -3.39 11.51
CA SER A 72 11.63 -3.04 10.62
C SER A 72 12.70 -2.22 11.35
N LEU A 73 12.31 -1.26 12.20
CA LEU A 73 13.23 -0.48 13.03
C LEU A 73 13.94 -1.36 14.08
N GLY A 74 13.21 -2.25 14.75
CA GLY A 74 13.78 -3.19 15.73
C GLY A 74 14.83 -4.12 15.13
N LEU A 75 14.68 -4.54 13.87
CA LEU A 75 15.66 -5.35 13.14
C LEU A 75 16.91 -4.56 12.74
N ARG A 76 16.82 -3.24 12.58
CA ARG A 76 17.96 -2.37 12.23
C ARG A 76 18.86 -2.04 13.41
N LEU A 77 18.36 -2.16 14.65
CA LEU A 77 19.14 -1.89 15.87
C LEU A 77 20.22 -2.94 16.16
N PHE A 78 20.16 -4.13 15.54
CA PHE A 78 21.15 -5.20 15.72
C PHE A 78 22.25 -5.19 14.64
N VAL A 79 22.36 -4.15 13.82
CA VAL A 79 23.40 -4.02 12.77
C VAL A 79 24.65 -3.27 13.28
N ASP A 80 24.66 -2.78 14.51
CA ASP A 80 25.90 -2.34 15.14
C ASP A 80 26.72 -3.57 15.53
N ARG A 81 27.78 -3.86 14.75
CA ARG A 81 28.78 -4.88 15.09
C ARG A 81 29.24 -4.67 16.54
N PRO A 82 29.50 -5.73 17.32
CA PRO A 82 30.21 -5.55 18.57
C PRO A 82 31.56 -4.90 18.26
N LEU A 83 31.82 -3.75 18.89
CA LEU A 83 33.15 -3.14 18.93
C LEU A 83 34.12 -4.24 19.37
N ARG A 84 35.04 -4.61 18.48
CA ARG A 84 36.17 -5.48 18.83
C ARG A 84 37.03 -4.70 19.82
N ILE A 85 36.99 -5.13 21.08
CA ILE A 85 37.95 -4.77 22.13
C ILE A 85 39.30 -5.39 21.77
#